data_AF-A0A8H6WD10-F1
#
_entry.id   AF-A0A8H6WD10-F1
#
_cell.length_a   1.000
_cell.length_b   1.000
_cell.length_c   1.000
_cell.angle_alpha   90.00
_cell.angle_beta   90.00
_cell.angle_gamma   90.00
#
_symmetry.space_group_name_H-M   'P 1'
#
loop_
_entity.id
_entity.type
_entity.pdbx_description
1 polymer ?
#
loop_
_entity_poly.entity_id
_entity_poly.type
_entity_poly.pdbx_seq_one_letter_code
_entity_poly.pdbx_strand_id
1 'polypeptide(L)'
;MLPAARPRVLLIFLDFGHGEGYRSGTNGGAACRTERIRRSGAGSGRRLRVFLVYYDMHCANILLLLSLSALSAGAVPASVLGAATDLLDASHMLHFLGVVDAFGHVSVRSPANASEFLLSAAVAPAQATAADIVTYDIANATARQVTLNASAAIPAGFAERFIHSEIYKRFPDAHAVVHAHTPAVLPFANQPTIALVAQMHTAPALGPGAPVFDTRALPPAVLPPDAPHDLLVRTAALGAALAGAFRADSRVVLMRGHGMALRAGTLRQAVFDAYYVAEDAAVQLQAALLGMGHAAPIGLDAREVADASDTVPTLVGRAWALWAAQVDGAALYVNDLRRHAPPAPTGF
;
A
#
# COMPACT_ATOMS: atom_id res chain seq x y z
N MET A 1 4.01 -54.86 48.68
CA MET A 1 3.56 -54.41 47.35
C MET A 1 2.80 -53.10 47.52
N LEU A 2 3.46 -51.96 47.25
CA LEU A 2 2.83 -50.63 47.23
C LEU A 2 2.33 -50.34 45.80
N PRO A 3 1.15 -49.75 45.58
CA PRO A 3 0.73 -49.36 44.25
C PRO A 3 1.47 -48.08 43.82
N ALA A 4 1.94 -48.07 42.58
CA ALA A 4 2.67 -46.96 41.97
C ALA A 4 1.80 -45.70 41.86
N ALA A 5 2.35 -44.55 42.28
CA ALA A 5 1.72 -43.25 42.13
C ALA A 5 1.67 -42.83 40.65
N ARG A 6 0.48 -42.51 40.12
CA ARG A 6 0.30 -41.94 38.78
C ARG A 6 0.62 -40.44 38.80
N PRO A 7 1.32 -39.88 37.79
CA PRO A 7 1.59 -38.45 37.73
C PRO A 7 0.28 -37.67 37.51
N ARG A 8 0.13 -36.54 38.21
CA ARG A 8 -1.01 -35.61 38.07
C ARG A 8 -0.51 -34.32 37.42
N VAL A 9 -1.05 -33.98 36.25
CA VAL A 9 -0.81 -32.69 35.59
C VAL A 9 -2.02 -31.79 35.83
N LEU A 10 -1.77 -30.55 36.26
CA LEU A 10 -2.78 -29.52 36.51
C LEU A 10 -2.76 -28.53 35.34
N LEU A 11 -3.85 -28.45 34.55
CA LEU A 11 -4.07 -27.37 33.60
C LEU A 11 -5.20 -26.46 34.08
N ILE A 12 -4.99 -25.15 34.01
CA ILE A 12 -5.95 -24.10 34.39
C ILE A 12 -6.42 -23.40 33.11
N PHE A 13 -7.72 -23.41 32.84
CA PHE A 13 -8.34 -22.62 31.77
C PHE A 13 -9.06 -21.40 32.36
N LEU A 14 -8.87 -20.25 31.73
CA LEU A 14 -9.59 -19.01 32.03
C LEU A 14 -10.57 -18.74 30.89
N ASP A 15 -11.87 -18.79 31.20
CA ASP A 15 -12.93 -18.46 30.25
C ASP A 15 -13.62 -17.15 30.67
N PHE A 16 -13.77 -16.24 29.70
CA PHE A 16 -14.43 -14.94 29.84
C PHE A 16 -15.52 -14.85 28.77
N GLY A 17 -16.71 -15.40 29.04
CA GLY A 17 -17.80 -15.39 28.06
C GLY A 17 -19.20 -15.65 28.61
N HIS A 18 -20.18 -14.92 28.07
CA HIS A 18 -21.58 -14.81 28.49
C HIS A 18 -22.38 -16.14 28.40
N GLY A 19 -23.31 -16.30 29.35
CA GLY A 19 -24.03 -17.55 29.55
C GLY A 19 -25.13 -17.83 28.53
N GLU A 20 -25.09 -19.03 27.97
CA GLU A 20 -26.26 -19.82 27.58
C GLU A 20 -26.05 -21.28 28.01
N GLY A 21 -27.13 -21.92 28.47
CA GLY A 21 -27.10 -23.21 29.16
C GLY A 21 -27.08 -24.42 28.22
N TYR A 22 -26.15 -25.36 28.47
CA TYR A 22 -26.12 -26.65 27.77
C TYR A 22 -26.87 -27.71 28.59
N ARG A 23 -27.89 -28.36 27.98
CA ARG A 23 -28.60 -29.53 28.52
C ARG A 23 -27.79 -30.80 28.23
N SER A 24 -27.53 -31.62 29.25
CA SER A 24 -26.91 -32.94 29.09
C SER A 24 -27.97 -34.01 28.81
N GLY A 25 -27.90 -34.66 27.63
CA GLY A 25 -28.55 -35.94 27.37
C GLY A 25 -27.55 -37.08 27.60
N THR A 26 -27.96 -38.11 28.33
CA THR A 26 -27.14 -39.30 28.59
C THR A 26 -27.53 -40.43 27.64
N ASN A 27 -26.57 -40.94 26.85
CA ASN A 27 -26.60 -42.32 26.37
C ASN A 27 -25.17 -42.87 26.27
N GLY A 28 -24.91 -43.94 27.02
CA GLY A 28 -23.88 -44.95 26.77
C GLY A 28 -22.41 -44.58 27.04
N GLY A 29 -21.87 -45.07 28.16
CA GLY A 29 -20.51 -45.64 28.17
C GLY A 29 -19.30 -44.72 28.39
N ALA A 30 -19.29 -43.90 29.45
CA ALA A 30 -18.09 -43.53 30.22
C ALA A 30 -18.54 -42.64 31.40
N ALA A 31 -18.29 -43.06 32.65
CA ALA A 31 -18.70 -42.30 33.82
C ALA A 31 -17.79 -41.07 34.02
N CYS A 32 -18.18 -39.92 33.48
CA CYS A 32 -17.59 -38.63 33.82
C CYS A 32 -18.16 -38.18 35.18
N ARG A 33 -17.36 -38.26 36.24
CA ARG A 33 -17.75 -37.77 37.58
C ARG A 33 -17.31 -36.31 37.71
N THR A 34 -18.27 -35.39 37.69
CA THR A 34 -18.04 -33.96 37.96
C THR A 34 -18.32 -33.67 39.42
N GLU A 35 -17.31 -33.27 40.20
CA GLU A 35 -17.51 -32.75 41.56
C GLU A 35 -17.60 -31.23 41.55
N ARG A 36 -18.65 -30.71 42.19
CA ARG A 36 -18.97 -29.27 42.24
C ARG A 36 -18.47 -28.71 43.57
N ILE A 37 -17.31 -28.04 43.59
CA ILE A 37 -16.84 -27.34 44.79
C ILE A 37 -17.57 -25.99 44.89
N ARG A 38 -18.49 -25.85 45.85
CA ARG A 38 -19.07 -24.56 46.24
C ARG A 38 -18.14 -23.86 47.23
N ARG A 39 -17.66 -22.66 46.92
CA ARG A 39 -17.20 -21.70 47.95
C ARG A 39 -18.19 -20.54 48.04
N SER A 40 -18.60 -20.23 49.26
CA SER A 40 -19.40 -19.06 49.62
C SER A 40 -18.50 -17.82 49.72
N GLY A 41 -18.89 -16.74 49.06
CA GLY A 41 -18.27 -15.42 49.19
C GLY A 41 -19.09 -14.39 48.45
N ALA A 42 -19.68 -13.45 49.19
CA ALA A 42 -20.47 -12.34 48.66
C ALA A 42 -19.53 -11.21 48.19
N GLY A 43 -19.71 -10.76 46.95
CA GLY A 43 -18.97 -9.63 46.38
C GLY A 43 -19.22 -9.50 44.88
N SER A 44 -19.65 -8.31 44.44
CA SER A 44 -19.87 -7.96 43.03
C SER A 44 -18.52 -7.88 42.30
N GLY A 45 -18.17 -8.95 41.59
CA GLY A 45 -16.95 -9.07 40.79
C GLY A 45 -16.98 -10.37 39.98
N ARG A 46 -16.45 -10.33 38.75
CA ARG A 46 -16.49 -11.42 37.75
C ARG A 46 -16.28 -12.81 38.38
N ARG A 47 -17.24 -13.72 38.20
CA ARG A 47 -17.20 -15.08 38.75
C ARG A 47 -16.22 -15.96 37.98
N LEU A 48 -15.09 -16.29 38.60
CA LEU A 48 -14.16 -17.31 38.12
C LEU A 48 -14.83 -18.69 38.19
N ARG A 49 -14.99 -19.38 37.05
CA ARG A 49 -15.43 -20.78 37.01
C ARG A 49 -14.20 -21.66 36.82
N VAL A 50 -13.84 -22.42 37.86
CA VAL A 50 -12.76 -23.40 37.79
C VAL A 50 -13.40 -24.78 37.55
N PHE A 51 -13.07 -25.42 36.43
CA PHE A 51 -13.45 -26.80 36.16
C PHE A 51 -12.23 -27.69 36.38
N LEU A 52 -12.35 -28.68 37.29
CA LEU A 52 -11.40 -29.78 37.35
C LEU A 52 -11.90 -30.89 36.44
N VAL A 53 -11.11 -31.25 35.42
CA VAL A 53 -11.37 -32.41 34.57
C VAL A 53 -10.20 -33.38 34.74
N TYR A 54 -10.49 -34.61 35.18
CA TYR A 54 -9.51 -35.68 35.29
C TYR A 54 -9.58 -36.56 34.04
N TYR A 55 -8.45 -36.78 33.38
CA TYR A 55 -8.34 -37.72 32.26
C TYR A 55 -7.36 -38.85 32.56
N ASP A 56 -7.67 -40.04 32.05
CA ASP A 56 -6.75 -41.18 32.02
C ASP A 56 -5.73 -41.02 30.86
N MET A 57 -4.51 -41.54 31.05
CA MET A 57 -3.28 -41.17 30.33
C MET A 57 -3.17 -41.56 28.84
N HIS A 58 -4.29 -41.76 28.13
CA HIS A 58 -4.30 -42.06 26.68
C HIS A 58 -4.83 -40.94 25.78
N CYS A 59 -5.30 -39.82 26.33
CA CYS A 59 -5.80 -38.68 25.54
C CYS A 59 -4.86 -37.47 25.51
N ALA A 60 -3.73 -37.48 26.23
CA ALA A 60 -2.83 -36.34 26.37
C ALA A 60 -2.12 -35.93 25.05
N ASN A 61 -1.94 -36.87 24.12
CA ASN A 61 -1.28 -36.58 22.83
C ASN A 61 -2.21 -35.91 21.79
N ILE A 62 -3.53 -35.98 21.95
CA ILE A 62 -4.47 -35.43 20.97
C ILE A 62 -4.84 -33.97 21.31
N LEU A 63 -4.85 -33.59 22.59
CA LEU A 63 -5.17 -32.21 23.00
C LEU A 63 -3.99 -31.23 22.90
N LEU A 64 -2.75 -31.71 22.94
CA LEU A 64 -1.57 -30.85 22.74
C LEU A 64 -1.38 -30.45 21.26
N LEU A 65 -1.91 -31.26 20.33
CA LEU A 65 -1.92 -30.97 18.89
C LEU A 65 -3.07 -30.05 18.45
N LEU A 66 -4.12 -29.90 19.27
CA LEU A 66 -5.27 -29.03 18.97
C LEU A 66 -5.22 -27.65 19.65
N SER A 67 -4.22 -27.41 20.51
CA SER A 67 -4.04 -26.13 21.21
C SER A 67 -2.92 -25.24 20.64
N LEU A 68 -2.19 -25.71 19.62
CA LEU A 68 -1.22 -24.88 18.88
C LEU A 68 -1.76 -24.27 17.58
N SER A 69 -2.97 -24.64 17.15
CA SER A 69 -3.53 -24.21 15.85
C SER A 69 -4.38 -22.94 15.94
N ALA A 70 -4.45 -22.31 17.13
CA ALA A 70 -5.31 -21.18 17.40
C ALA A 70 -4.55 -19.98 17.98
N LEU A 71 -3.39 -19.62 17.41
CA LEU A 71 -2.71 -18.34 17.68
C LEU A 71 -1.66 -18.04 16.58
N SER A 72 -2.13 -17.90 15.34
CA SER A 72 -1.44 -17.06 14.36
C SER A 72 -2.47 -16.33 13.50
N ALA A 73 -3.18 -15.38 14.11
CA ALA A 73 -3.43 -14.15 13.36
C ALA A 73 -2.03 -13.61 13.06
N GLY A 74 -1.49 -13.96 11.89
CA GLY A 74 -0.08 -13.78 11.56
C GLY A 74 0.27 -12.31 11.77
N ALA A 75 1.22 -12.03 12.65
CA ALA A 75 1.72 -10.69 12.83
C ALA A 75 2.15 -10.14 11.46
N VAL A 76 1.75 -8.90 11.15
CA VAL A 76 2.14 -8.26 9.89
C VAL A 76 3.67 -8.29 9.79
N PRO A 77 4.25 -8.81 8.69
CA PRO A 77 5.70 -8.85 8.55
C PRO A 77 6.31 -7.45 8.71
N ALA A 78 7.46 -7.34 9.38
CA ALA A 78 8.11 -6.05 9.61
C ALA A 78 8.41 -5.29 8.31
N SER A 79 8.72 -6.01 7.22
CA SER A 79 8.90 -5.41 5.89
C SER A 79 7.61 -4.79 5.35
N VAL A 80 6.46 -5.41 5.57
CA VAL A 80 5.14 -4.89 5.17
C VAL A 80 4.77 -3.67 6.01
N LEU A 81 5.03 -3.70 7.33
CA LEU A 81 4.82 -2.55 8.20
C LEU A 81 5.70 -1.35 7.78
N GLY A 82 6.96 -1.60 7.43
CA GLY A 82 7.86 -0.57 6.91
C GLY A 82 7.36 0.02 5.59
N ALA A 83 6.96 -0.82 4.64
CA ALA A 83 6.38 -0.38 3.36
C ALA A 83 5.07 0.41 3.54
N ALA A 84 4.21 -0.01 4.47
CA ALA A 84 2.98 0.69 4.82
C ALA A 84 3.25 2.06 5.45
N THR A 85 4.26 2.15 6.32
CA THR A 85 4.69 3.43 6.94
C THR A 85 5.20 4.40 5.88
N ASP A 86 6.12 3.96 5.03
CA ASP A 86 6.65 4.78 3.94
C ASP A 86 5.55 5.13 2.92
N LEU A 87 4.54 4.26 2.71
CA LEU A 87 3.40 4.54 1.82
C LEU A 87 2.52 5.69 2.32
N LEU A 88 2.23 5.75 3.62
CA LEU A 88 1.49 6.90 4.18
C LEU A 88 2.30 8.18 4.05
N ASP A 89 3.59 8.13 4.36
CA ASP A 89 4.48 9.28 4.18
C ASP A 89 4.49 9.73 2.72
N ALA A 90 4.58 8.81 1.76
CA ALA A 90 4.57 9.12 0.33
C ALA A 90 3.25 9.82 -0.08
N SER A 91 2.09 9.33 0.39
CA SER A 91 0.80 9.96 0.13
C SER A 91 0.73 11.39 0.70
N HIS A 92 1.19 11.59 1.93
CA HIS A 92 1.21 12.91 2.58
C HIS A 92 2.19 13.87 1.89
N MET A 93 3.39 13.40 1.56
CA MET A 93 4.42 14.18 0.87
C MET A 93 3.96 14.61 -0.52
N LEU A 94 3.40 13.70 -1.32
CA LEU A 94 2.93 14.04 -2.65
C LEU A 94 1.86 15.14 -2.62
N HIS A 95 0.97 15.12 -1.62
CA HIS A 95 -0.01 16.20 -1.42
C HIS A 95 0.66 17.50 -0.94
N PHE A 96 1.57 17.41 0.04
CA PHE A 96 2.33 18.55 0.53
C PHE A 96 3.12 19.26 -0.58
N LEU A 97 3.70 18.49 -1.49
CA LEU A 97 4.48 18.97 -2.63
C LEU A 97 3.60 19.48 -3.79
N GLY A 98 2.27 19.42 -3.67
CA GLY A 98 1.35 19.85 -4.73
C GLY A 98 1.37 18.96 -5.97
N VAL A 99 1.90 17.73 -5.88
CA VAL A 99 1.94 16.78 -6.98
C VAL A 99 0.57 16.12 -7.17
N VAL A 100 -0.07 15.76 -6.05
CA VAL A 100 -1.47 15.26 -5.99
C VAL A 100 -2.34 16.24 -5.22
N ASP A 101 -3.64 16.22 -5.49
CA ASP A 101 -4.64 17.04 -4.79
C ASP A 101 -5.54 16.14 -3.90
N ALA A 102 -6.86 16.36 -3.89
CA ALA A 102 -7.80 15.40 -3.28
C ALA A 102 -7.86 14.06 -4.04
N PHE A 103 -7.33 14.03 -5.25
CA PHE A 103 -7.27 12.91 -6.17
C PHE A 103 -5.80 12.61 -6.53
N GLY A 104 -5.57 11.42 -7.08
CA GLY A 104 -4.24 10.86 -7.25
C GLY A 104 -3.86 9.96 -6.09
N HIS A 105 -2.91 9.06 -6.35
CA HIS A 105 -2.60 7.98 -5.45
C HIS A 105 -1.27 7.31 -5.79
N VAL A 106 -0.62 6.81 -4.74
CA VAL A 106 0.64 6.07 -4.82
C VAL A 106 0.44 4.66 -4.30
N SER A 107 1.15 3.70 -4.88
CA SER A 107 1.20 2.33 -4.40
C SER A 107 2.62 1.80 -4.32
N VAL A 108 2.80 0.74 -3.55
CA VAL A 108 4.07 0.02 -3.43
C VAL A 108 3.85 -1.48 -3.58
N ARG A 109 4.70 -2.18 -4.34
CA ARG A 109 4.67 -3.65 -4.44
C ARG A 109 4.95 -4.24 -3.06
N SER A 110 4.19 -5.24 -2.65
CA SER A 110 4.35 -5.84 -1.32
C SER A 110 5.73 -6.51 -1.22
N PRO A 111 6.55 -6.18 -0.20
CA PRO A 111 7.86 -6.80 -0.02
C PRO A 111 7.77 -8.26 0.47
N ALA A 112 6.60 -8.70 0.94
CA ALA A 112 6.37 -10.07 1.37
C ALA A 112 5.78 -10.96 0.26
N ASN A 113 5.13 -10.35 -0.75
CA ASN A 113 4.51 -11.08 -1.85
C ASN A 113 4.56 -10.24 -3.13
N ALA A 114 5.43 -10.60 -4.06
CA ALA A 114 5.62 -9.86 -5.31
C ALA A 114 4.38 -9.86 -6.23
N SER A 115 3.38 -10.70 -5.97
CA SER A 115 2.08 -10.73 -6.68
C SER A 115 1.02 -9.79 -6.07
N GLU A 116 1.38 -9.03 -5.04
CA GLU A 116 0.51 -8.09 -4.36
C GLU A 116 1.10 -6.68 -4.33
N PHE A 117 0.24 -5.69 -4.15
CA PHE A 117 0.65 -4.30 -3.90
C PHE A 117 -0.21 -3.67 -2.80
N LEU A 118 0.34 -2.65 -2.15
CA LEU A 118 -0.33 -1.85 -1.13
C LEU A 118 -0.75 -0.51 -1.75
N LEU A 119 -1.98 -0.10 -1.51
CA LEU A 119 -2.57 1.16 -1.97
C LEU A 119 -3.60 1.60 -0.93
N SER A 120 -3.77 2.91 -0.71
CA SER A 120 -4.81 3.38 0.22
C SER A 120 -6.22 3.15 -0.35
N ALA A 121 -7.20 3.17 0.54
CA ALA A 121 -8.61 3.35 0.20
C ALA A 121 -8.80 4.66 -0.57
N ALA A 122 -9.99 4.83 -1.16
CA ALA A 122 -10.41 6.04 -1.87
C ALA A 122 -10.66 7.22 -0.90
N VAL A 123 -9.61 7.63 -0.19
CA VAL A 123 -9.54 8.78 0.70
C VAL A 123 -8.53 9.78 0.14
N ALA A 124 -8.69 11.07 0.47
CA ALA A 124 -7.74 12.08 0.03
C ALA A 124 -6.33 11.76 0.56
N PRO A 125 -5.26 11.88 -0.25
CA PRO A 125 -3.91 11.49 0.15
C PRO A 125 -3.45 12.11 1.48
N ALA A 126 -3.79 13.37 1.73
CA ALA A 126 -3.48 14.08 2.98
C ALA A 126 -4.12 13.48 4.24
N GLN A 127 -5.23 12.75 4.09
CA GLN A 127 -6.04 12.21 5.19
C GLN A 127 -5.88 10.69 5.38
N ALA A 128 -5.08 10.03 4.53
CA ALA A 128 -4.87 8.59 4.61
C ALA A 128 -4.15 8.21 5.92
N THR A 129 -4.61 7.12 6.53
CA THR A 129 -4.08 6.52 7.77
C THR A 129 -3.81 5.03 7.61
N ALA A 130 -3.27 4.37 8.63
CA ALA A 130 -3.04 2.94 8.66
C ALA A 130 -4.28 2.10 8.32
N ALA A 131 -5.47 2.56 8.73
CA ALA A 131 -6.74 1.88 8.49
C ALA A 131 -7.14 1.87 7.00
N ASP A 132 -6.57 2.79 6.22
CA ASP A 132 -6.88 2.94 4.81
C ASP A 132 -5.97 2.09 3.92
N ILE A 133 -4.89 1.51 4.44
CA ILE A 133 -3.96 0.73 3.60
C ILE A 133 -4.56 -0.63 3.28
N VAL A 134 -4.75 -0.90 1.99
CA VAL A 134 -5.35 -2.12 1.47
C VAL A 134 -4.35 -2.87 0.61
N THR A 135 -4.30 -4.20 0.80
CA THR A 135 -3.52 -5.10 -0.05
C THR A 135 -4.38 -5.51 -1.24
N TYR A 136 -3.84 -5.37 -2.45
CA TYR A 136 -4.47 -5.73 -3.71
C TYR A 136 -3.68 -6.80 -4.45
N ASP A 137 -4.40 -7.66 -5.17
CA ASP A 137 -3.82 -8.62 -6.10
C ASP A 137 -3.40 -7.91 -7.40
N ILE A 138 -2.17 -8.15 -7.86
CA ILE A 138 -1.66 -7.55 -9.10
C ILE A 138 -2.38 -8.11 -10.33
N ALA A 139 -2.79 -9.37 -10.34
CA ALA A 139 -3.39 -10.03 -11.49
C ALA A 139 -4.74 -9.44 -11.91
N ASN A 140 -5.48 -8.78 -11.01
CA ASN A 140 -6.82 -8.24 -11.32
C ASN A 140 -7.24 -7.02 -10.50
N ALA A 141 -6.35 -6.44 -9.68
CA ALA A 141 -6.64 -5.34 -8.77
C ALA A 141 -7.77 -5.62 -7.77
N THR A 142 -7.96 -6.89 -7.38
CA THR A 142 -8.92 -7.25 -6.33
C THR A 142 -8.38 -6.90 -4.96
N ALA A 143 -9.13 -6.15 -4.16
CA ALA A 143 -8.81 -5.89 -2.77
C ALA A 143 -8.91 -7.18 -1.95
N ARG A 144 -7.86 -7.49 -1.19
CA ARG A 144 -7.75 -8.74 -0.42
C ARG A 144 -8.10 -8.54 1.05
N GLN A 145 -7.55 -7.50 1.66
CA GLN A 145 -7.70 -7.19 3.07
C GLN A 145 -7.17 -5.78 3.38
N VAL A 146 -7.61 -5.21 4.50
CA VAL A 146 -6.88 -4.09 5.12
C VAL A 146 -5.54 -4.63 5.62
N THR A 147 -4.45 -4.07 5.13
CA THR A 147 -3.09 -4.63 5.26
C THR A 147 -2.68 -4.83 6.71
N LEU A 148 -3.09 -3.91 7.59
CA LEU A 148 -2.72 -3.91 9.00
C LEU A 148 -3.81 -4.45 9.93
N ASN A 149 -4.96 -4.86 9.37
CA ASN A 149 -6.06 -5.45 10.13
C ASN A 149 -6.89 -6.36 9.21
N ALA A 150 -6.45 -7.62 9.04
CA ALA A 150 -7.10 -8.58 8.15
C ALA A 150 -8.56 -8.90 8.54
N SER A 151 -8.98 -8.58 9.77
CA SER A 151 -10.36 -8.79 10.24
C SER A 151 -11.28 -7.58 10.01
N ALA A 152 -10.74 -6.43 9.61
CA ALA A 152 -11.54 -5.25 9.27
C ALA A 152 -12.25 -5.43 7.92
N ALA A 153 -13.40 -4.79 7.79
CA ALA A 153 -14.08 -4.66 6.51
C ALA A 153 -13.21 -3.86 5.53
N ILE A 154 -13.11 -4.33 4.30
CA ILE A 154 -12.32 -3.66 3.26
C ILE A 154 -13.05 -2.38 2.83
N PRO A 155 -12.44 -1.19 2.96
CA PRO A 155 -13.04 0.06 2.49
C PRO A 155 -13.09 0.13 0.96
N ALA A 156 -13.84 1.10 0.43
CA ALA A 156 -13.90 1.33 -1.01
C ALA A 156 -12.52 1.75 -1.54
N GLY A 157 -12.03 1.06 -2.57
CA GLY A 157 -10.77 1.39 -3.24
C GLY A 157 -10.93 2.40 -4.38
N PHE A 158 -9.83 2.97 -4.85
CA PHE A 158 -9.84 3.83 -6.02
C PHE A 158 -10.40 3.10 -7.25
N ALA A 159 -11.20 3.82 -8.04
CA ALA A 159 -11.70 3.31 -9.32
C ALA A 159 -10.55 3.01 -10.31
N GLU A 160 -9.45 3.75 -10.19
CA GLU A 160 -8.28 3.69 -11.08
C GLU A 160 -7.14 2.81 -10.56
N ARG A 161 -7.41 1.95 -9.57
CA ARG A 161 -6.45 0.95 -9.08
C ARG A 161 -5.86 0.05 -10.18
N PHE A 162 -6.54 -0.05 -11.33
CA PHE A 162 -6.07 -0.77 -12.52
C PHE A 162 -4.83 -0.12 -13.17
N ILE A 163 -4.62 1.19 -12.99
CA ILE A 163 -3.36 1.85 -13.38
C ILE A 163 -2.19 1.13 -12.70
N HIS A 164 -2.30 0.88 -11.39
CA HIS A 164 -1.23 0.26 -10.61
C HIS A 164 -1.05 -1.22 -10.96
N SER A 165 -2.14 -1.99 -10.98
CA SER A 165 -2.05 -3.44 -11.23
C SER A 165 -1.43 -3.74 -12.59
N GLU A 166 -1.85 -3.03 -13.64
CA GLU A 166 -1.37 -3.29 -14.99
C GLU A 166 0.04 -2.77 -15.24
N ILE A 167 0.44 -1.66 -14.58
CA ILE A 167 1.85 -1.22 -14.58
C ILE A 167 2.72 -2.28 -13.89
N TYR A 168 2.33 -2.80 -12.72
CA TYR A 168 3.10 -3.84 -12.03
C TYR A 168 3.18 -5.16 -12.79
N LYS A 169 2.12 -5.55 -13.53
CA LYS A 169 2.14 -6.72 -14.41
C LYS A 169 3.14 -6.56 -15.55
N ARG A 170 3.14 -5.39 -16.19
CA ARG A 170 3.99 -5.11 -17.35
C ARG A 170 5.45 -4.90 -16.94
N PHE A 171 5.68 -4.32 -15.77
CA PHE A 171 7.01 -3.97 -15.25
C PHE A 171 7.27 -4.69 -13.92
N PRO A 172 7.73 -5.95 -13.94
CA PRO A 172 8.05 -6.71 -12.72
C PRO A 172 9.10 -6.03 -11.83
N ASP A 173 9.98 -5.21 -12.42
CA ASP A 173 11.00 -4.40 -11.77
C ASP A 173 10.45 -3.13 -11.08
N ALA A 174 9.21 -2.73 -11.38
CA ALA A 174 8.57 -1.63 -10.69
C ALA A 174 8.17 -2.06 -9.26
N HIS A 175 8.62 -1.29 -8.28
CA HIS A 175 8.25 -1.45 -6.87
C HIS A 175 7.33 -0.34 -6.37
N ALA A 176 7.19 0.75 -7.10
CA ALA A 176 6.24 1.81 -6.78
C ALA A 176 5.64 2.43 -8.04
N VAL A 177 4.40 2.87 -7.92
CA VAL A 177 3.65 3.55 -8.98
C VAL A 177 2.94 4.76 -8.39
N VAL A 178 3.08 5.91 -9.04
CA VAL A 178 2.32 7.13 -8.72
C VAL A 178 1.42 7.45 -9.90
N HIS A 179 0.15 7.75 -9.61
CA HIS A 179 -0.77 8.41 -10.52
C HIS A 179 -1.16 9.76 -9.92
N ALA A 180 -1.06 10.82 -10.71
CA ALA A 180 -1.27 12.17 -10.23
C ALA A 180 -1.98 13.04 -11.27
N HIS A 181 -2.91 13.88 -10.80
CA HIS A 181 -3.62 14.88 -11.60
C HIS A 181 -2.83 16.19 -11.69
N THR A 182 -1.53 16.10 -11.98
CA THR A 182 -0.60 17.23 -11.92
C THR A 182 -0.85 18.24 -13.05
N PRO A 183 -1.29 19.48 -12.78
CA PRO A 183 -1.64 20.43 -13.84
C PRO A 183 -0.45 20.84 -14.72
N ALA A 184 0.76 20.88 -14.15
CA ALA A 184 1.98 21.31 -14.84
C ALA A 184 2.31 20.46 -16.08
N VAL A 185 1.93 19.18 -16.10
CA VAL A 185 2.21 18.29 -17.24
C VAL A 185 1.14 18.35 -18.34
N LEU A 186 -0.05 18.89 -18.05
CA LEU A 186 -1.18 18.90 -18.98
C LEU A 186 -0.93 19.66 -20.29
N PRO A 187 -0.18 20.79 -20.32
CA PRO A 187 0.19 21.43 -21.58
C PRO A 187 0.86 20.45 -22.56
N PHE A 188 1.79 19.62 -22.07
CA PHE A 188 2.50 18.62 -22.87
C PHE A 188 1.64 17.40 -23.19
N ALA A 189 0.78 16.97 -22.26
CA ALA A 189 -0.17 15.88 -22.51
C ALA A 189 -1.20 16.24 -23.60
N ASN A 190 -1.52 17.53 -23.75
CA ASN A 190 -2.51 18.03 -24.70
C ASN A 190 -1.92 18.60 -26.01
N GLN A 191 -0.60 18.75 -26.10
CA GLN A 191 0.10 19.27 -27.28
C GLN A 191 0.96 18.19 -27.93
N PRO A 192 0.52 17.58 -29.06
CA PRO A 192 1.21 16.43 -29.66
C PRO A 192 2.55 16.78 -30.30
N THR A 193 2.86 18.06 -30.52
CA THR A 193 4.07 18.52 -31.20
C THR A 193 5.22 18.85 -30.27
N ILE A 194 4.97 18.98 -28.95
CA ILE A 194 5.97 19.36 -27.96
C ILE A 194 6.00 18.28 -26.88
N ALA A 195 7.03 17.44 -26.92
CA ALA A 195 7.25 16.44 -25.88
C ALA A 195 7.75 17.09 -24.59
N LEU A 196 7.33 16.55 -23.44
CA LEU A 196 7.96 16.85 -22.15
C LEU A 196 9.29 16.10 -22.06
N VAL A 197 10.40 16.82 -21.99
CA VAL A 197 11.77 16.30 -21.97
C VAL A 197 12.54 16.97 -20.83
N ALA A 198 13.45 16.22 -20.20
CA ALA A 198 14.20 16.72 -19.06
C ALA A 198 14.91 18.04 -19.38
N GLN A 199 14.58 19.10 -18.65
CA GLN A 199 15.30 20.38 -18.58
C GLN A 199 16.23 20.43 -17.36
N MET A 200 15.91 19.64 -16.34
CA MET A 200 16.57 19.60 -15.05
C MET A 200 17.30 18.26 -14.87
N HIS A 201 18.53 18.30 -14.35
CA HIS A 201 19.29 17.09 -13.98
C HIS A 201 18.58 16.21 -12.93
N THR A 202 17.57 16.74 -12.24
CA THR A 202 16.74 16.00 -11.28
C THR A 202 15.53 15.31 -11.91
N ALA A 203 15.25 15.52 -13.20
CA ALA A 203 14.12 14.93 -13.92
C ALA A 203 14.50 13.86 -14.97
N PRO A 204 15.56 13.04 -14.79
CA PRO A 204 15.94 12.06 -15.81
C PRO A 204 14.92 10.93 -15.98
N ALA A 205 13.91 10.83 -15.10
CA ALA A 205 12.76 9.92 -15.23
C ALA A 205 11.99 10.08 -16.54
N LEU A 206 12.03 11.28 -17.14
CA LEU A 206 11.42 11.58 -18.44
C LEU A 206 12.11 10.84 -19.59
N GLY A 207 13.38 10.44 -19.41
CA GLY A 207 14.18 9.86 -20.48
C GLY A 207 14.36 10.86 -21.63
N PRO A 208 14.35 10.41 -22.90
CA PRO A 208 14.37 11.31 -24.04
C PRO A 208 13.04 12.01 -24.30
N GLY A 209 11.99 11.71 -23.54
CA GLY A 209 10.68 12.34 -23.61
C GLY A 209 9.54 11.42 -23.16
N ALA A 210 8.61 11.97 -22.37
CA ALA A 210 7.47 11.20 -21.87
C ALA A 210 6.45 10.92 -22.99
N PRO A 211 6.05 9.67 -23.24
CA PRO A 211 4.97 9.34 -24.16
C PRO A 211 3.62 9.86 -23.63
N VAL A 212 2.67 10.07 -24.55
CA VAL A 212 1.30 10.47 -24.23
C VAL A 212 0.35 9.31 -24.49
N PHE A 213 -0.41 8.93 -23.47
CA PHE A 213 -1.56 8.07 -23.55
C PHE A 213 -2.81 8.90 -23.88
N ASP A 214 -3.40 8.64 -25.03
CA ASP A 214 -4.63 9.27 -25.49
C ASP A 214 -5.71 8.21 -25.74
N THR A 215 -6.77 8.24 -24.93
CA THR A 215 -7.90 7.32 -25.03
C THR A 215 -8.63 7.38 -26.37
N ARG A 216 -8.53 8.50 -27.11
CA ARG A 216 -9.13 8.64 -28.46
C ARG A 216 -8.49 7.75 -29.51
N ALA A 217 -7.24 7.32 -29.28
CA ALA A 217 -6.52 6.42 -30.18
C ALA A 217 -6.79 4.94 -29.88
N LEU A 218 -7.57 4.63 -28.84
CA LEU A 218 -7.85 3.25 -28.44
C LEU A 218 -8.84 2.60 -29.41
N PRO A 219 -8.64 1.31 -29.72
CA PRO A 219 -9.60 0.57 -30.53
C PRO A 219 -10.90 0.34 -29.76
N PRO A 220 -12.05 0.18 -30.45
CA PRO A 220 -13.34 -0.13 -29.83
C PRO A 220 -13.34 -1.35 -28.90
N ALA A 221 -12.43 -2.30 -29.11
CA ALA A 221 -12.25 -3.47 -28.25
C ALA A 221 -11.70 -3.15 -26.85
N VAL A 222 -11.02 -2.01 -26.69
CA VAL A 222 -10.48 -1.53 -25.41
C VAL A 222 -11.38 -0.46 -24.79
N LEU A 223 -11.86 0.49 -25.62
CA LEU A 223 -12.80 1.53 -25.20
C LEU A 223 -13.97 1.59 -26.19
N PRO A 224 -15.10 0.91 -25.90
CA PRO A 224 -16.27 0.92 -26.76
C PRO A 224 -16.86 2.32 -26.98
N PRO A 225 -17.49 2.60 -28.14
CA PRO A 225 -18.11 3.90 -28.40
C PRO A 225 -19.24 4.29 -27.42
N ASP A 226 -19.92 3.31 -26.84
CA ASP A 226 -21.02 3.46 -25.88
C ASP A 226 -20.56 3.43 -24.40
N ALA A 227 -19.29 3.12 -24.14
CA ALA A 227 -18.70 3.24 -22.82
C ALA A 227 -18.47 4.72 -22.44
N PRO A 228 -18.34 5.06 -21.14
CA PRO A 228 -17.97 6.42 -20.73
C PRO A 228 -16.60 6.85 -21.29
N HIS A 229 -16.56 7.99 -21.99
CA HIS A 229 -15.32 8.64 -22.46
C HIS A 229 -14.91 9.75 -21.48
N ASP A 230 -14.82 9.41 -20.20
CA ASP A 230 -14.55 10.33 -19.08
C ASP A 230 -13.06 10.43 -18.70
N LEU A 231 -12.18 9.87 -19.54
CA LEU A 231 -10.71 9.84 -19.40
C LEU A 231 -10.17 8.91 -18.30
N LEU A 232 -11.04 8.25 -17.52
CA LEU A 232 -10.60 7.44 -16.38
C LEU A 232 -10.20 6.01 -16.77
N VAL A 233 -9.24 5.46 -16.04
CA VAL A 233 -8.67 4.12 -16.27
C VAL A 233 -9.29 3.12 -15.29
N ARG A 234 -10.55 2.76 -15.54
CA ARG A 234 -11.40 1.99 -14.60
C ARG A 234 -11.46 0.49 -14.85
N THR A 235 -10.72 -0.02 -15.83
CA THR A 235 -10.74 -1.45 -16.20
C THR A 235 -9.33 -1.96 -16.43
N ALA A 236 -9.14 -3.27 -16.30
CA ALA A 236 -7.86 -3.91 -16.62
C ALA A 236 -7.46 -3.70 -18.10
N ALA A 237 -8.42 -3.64 -19.03
CA ALA A 237 -8.14 -3.39 -20.43
C ALA A 237 -7.57 -1.97 -20.65
N LEU A 238 -8.17 -0.95 -20.02
CA LEU A 238 -7.66 0.42 -20.06
C LEU A 238 -6.31 0.55 -19.36
N GLY A 239 -6.14 -0.11 -18.20
CA GLY A 239 -4.88 -0.13 -17.47
C GLY A 239 -3.75 -0.77 -18.27
N ALA A 240 -4.04 -1.88 -18.98
CA ALA A 240 -3.07 -2.57 -19.83
C ALA A 240 -2.69 -1.71 -21.04
N ALA A 241 -3.65 -0.97 -21.60
CA ALA A 241 -3.38 -0.01 -22.67
C ALA A 241 -2.51 1.16 -22.19
N LEU A 242 -2.78 1.72 -21.00
CA LEU A 242 -1.95 2.75 -20.37
C LEU A 242 -0.53 2.25 -20.10
N ALA A 243 -0.40 1.09 -19.46
CA ALA A 243 0.90 0.46 -19.22
C ALA A 243 1.63 0.21 -20.56
N GLY A 244 0.87 -0.14 -21.60
CA GLY A 244 1.30 -0.27 -22.99
C GLY A 244 2.01 0.95 -23.58
N ALA A 245 1.62 2.16 -23.15
CA ALA A 245 2.12 3.41 -23.69
C ALA A 245 3.50 3.83 -23.13
N PHE A 246 3.95 3.23 -22.01
CA PHE A 246 5.30 3.48 -21.51
C PHE A 246 6.35 3.06 -22.54
N ARG A 247 7.32 3.95 -22.77
CA ARG A 247 8.54 3.63 -23.51
C ARG A 247 9.53 2.89 -22.61
N ALA A 248 10.44 2.12 -23.21
CA ALA A 248 11.47 1.39 -22.47
C ALA A 248 12.43 2.33 -21.72
N ASP A 249 12.72 3.48 -22.30
CA ASP A 249 13.66 4.51 -21.83
C ASP A 249 12.99 5.64 -21.04
N SER A 250 11.69 5.56 -20.77
CA SER A 250 10.97 6.52 -19.94
C SER A 250 10.24 5.82 -18.80
N ARG A 251 10.21 6.47 -17.65
CA ARG A 251 9.53 5.98 -16.44
C ARG A 251 8.22 6.71 -16.18
N VAL A 252 7.82 7.58 -17.09
CA VAL A 252 6.64 8.44 -17.01
C VAL A 252 5.78 8.20 -18.25
N VAL A 253 4.46 8.29 -18.11
CA VAL A 253 3.51 8.45 -19.21
C VAL A 253 2.57 9.59 -18.86
N LEU A 254 2.34 10.47 -19.81
CA LEU A 254 1.35 11.55 -19.69
C LEU A 254 -0.02 11.03 -20.14
N MET A 255 -1.08 11.46 -19.48
CA MET A 255 -2.45 11.06 -19.77
C MET A 255 -3.21 12.29 -20.26
N ARG A 256 -3.58 12.32 -21.54
CA ARG A 256 -4.19 13.51 -22.17
C ARG A 256 -5.44 13.94 -21.41
N GLY A 257 -5.47 15.20 -20.99
CA GLY A 257 -6.58 15.80 -20.27
C GLY A 257 -6.81 15.25 -18.85
N HIS A 258 -5.87 14.48 -18.31
CA HIS A 258 -6.03 13.78 -17.04
C HIS A 258 -4.86 14.02 -16.07
N GLY A 259 -3.61 13.74 -16.48
CA GLY A 259 -2.46 13.88 -15.59
C GLY A 259 -1.26 13.05 -16.03
N MET A 260 -0.64 12.34 -15.10
CA MET A 260 0.46 11.41 -15.38
C MET A 260 0.37 10.12 -14.58
N ALA A 261 1.05 9.09 -15.07
CA ALA A 261 1.42 7.91 -14.30
C ALA A 261 2.92 7.67 -14.42
N LEU A 262 3.57 7.20 -13.36
CA LEU A 262 4.99 6.90 -13.37
C LEU A 262 5.32 5.65 -12.56
N ARG A 263 6.42 4.99 -12.91
CA ARG A 263 6.95 3.81 -12.23
C ARG A 263 8.36 4.06 -11.69
N ALA A 264 8.70 3.44 -10.57
CA ALA A 264 10.06 3.47 -10.04
C ALA A 264 10.44 2.16 -9.34
N GLY A 265 11.75 1.94 -9.20
CA GLY A 265 12.32 0.79 -8.48
C GLY A 265 12.22 0.90 -6.96
N THR A 266 11.88 2.07 -6.41
CA THR A 266 11.56 2.25 -4.99
C THR A 266 10.47 3.30 -4.81
N LEU A 267 9.76 3.25 -3.68
CA LEU A 267 8.73 4.22 -3.33
C LEU A 267 9.27 5.65 -3.19
N ARG A 268 10.43 5.80 -2.55
CA ARG A 268 11.05 7.12 -2.35
C ARG A 268 11.49 7.75 -3.67
N GLN A 269 12.02 6.93 -4.59
CA GLN A 269 12.34 7.36 -5.95
C GLN A 269 11.07 7.79 -6.69
N ALA A 270 9.96 7.06 -6.56
CA ALA A 270 8.70 7.45 -7.19
C ALA A 270 8.20 8.83 -6.72
N VAL A 271 8.28 9.13 -5.42
CA VAL A 271 7.92 10.46 -4.88
C VAL A 271 8.86 11.55 -5.43
N PHE A 272 10.17 11.28 -5.45
CA PHE A 272 11.17 12.20 -5.99
C PHE A 272 10.90 12.52 -7.46
N ASP A 273 10.70 11.49 -8.29
CA ASP A 273 10.45 11.67 -9.71
C ASP A 273 9.13 12.38 -9.97
N ALA A 274 8.07 12.05 -9.23
CA ALA A 274 6.78 12.70 -9.38
C ALA A 274 6.88 14.22 -9.16
N TYR A 275 7.61 14.61 -8.10
CA TYR A 275 7.86 16.01 -7.80
C TYR A 275 8.68 16.69 -8.91
N TYR A 276 9.84 16.13 -9.26
CA TYR A 276 10.72 16.79 -10.22
C TYR A 276 10.21 16.75 -11.67
N VAL A 277 9.36 15.79 -12.04
CA VAL A 277 8.64 15.83 -13.33
C VAL A 277 7.67 17.02 -13.38
N ALA A 278 6.99 17.33 -12.26
CA ALA A 278 6.10 18.48 -12.19
C ALA A 278 6.87 19.81 -12.29
N GLU A 279 7.97 19.93 -11.56
CA GLU A 279 8.86 21.11 -11.61
C GLU A 279 9.48 21.29 -13.01
N ASP A 280 9.98 20.20 -13.61
CA ASP A 280 10.58 20.21 -14.94
C ASP A 280 9.60 20.65 -16.03
N ALA A 281 8.35 20.20 -15.95
CA ALA A 281 7.30 20.64 -16.86
C ALA A 281 7.04 22.16 -16.74
N ALA A 282 7.07 22.72 -15.54
CA ALA A 282 6.95 24.16 -15.34
C ALA A 282 8.16 24.91 -15.94
N VAL A 283 9.37 24.41 -15.72
CA VAL A 283 10.61 24.97 -16.31
C VAL A 283 10.56 24.93 -17.83
N GLN A 284 10.17 23.80 -18.44
CA GLN A 284 10.10 23.65 -19.89
C GLN A 284 9.07 24.62 -20.49
N LEU A 285 7.92 24.81 -19.84
CA LEU A 285 6.92 25.78 -20.30
C LEU A 285 7.46 27.23 -20.23
N GLN A 286 8.15 27.60 -19.14
CA GLN A 286 8.77 28.92 -19.00
C GLN A 286 9.88 29.14 -20.05
N ALA A 287 10.70 28.12 -20.32
CA ALA A 287 11.72 28.17 -21.36
C ALA A 287 11.11 28.37 -22.76
N ALA A 288 10.01 27.69 -23.07
CA ALA A 288 9.28 27.88 -24.32
C ALA A 288 8.72 29.30 -24.46
N LEU A 289 8.25 29.91 -23.37
CA LEU A 289 7.79 31.31 -23.36
C LEU A 289 8.92 32.30 -23.61
N LEU A 290 10.12 32.07 -23.06
CA LEU A 290 11.31 32.89 -23.34
C LEU A 290 11.73 32.80 -24.81
N GLY A 291 11.62 31.62 -25.41
CA GLY A 291 11.85 31.41 -26.84
C GLY A 291 10.72 31.93 -27.74
N MET A 292 9.68 32.55 -27.18
CA MET A 292 8.44 32.93 -27.86
C MET A 292 7.83 31.79 -28.71
N GLY A 293 8.04 30.52 -28.30
CA GLY A 293 7.63 29.34 -29.07
C GLY A 293 8.37 29.10 -30.40
N HIS A 294 9.41 29.88 -30.73
CA HIS A 294 10.15 29.76 -32.00
C HIS A 294 11.27 28.71 -31.95
N ALA A 295 11.65 28.25 -30.75
CA ALA A 295 12.63 27.18 -30.55
C ALA A 295 12.07 26.17 -29.55
N ALA A 296 12.19 24.88 -29.87
CA ALA A 296 11.97 23.82 -28.90
C ALA A 296 12.98 24.01 -27.74
N PRO A 297 12.57 23.83 -26.47
CA PRO A 297 13.49 23.91 -25.34
C PRO A 297 14.71 23.00 -25.54
N ILE A 298 15.91 23.57 -25.33
CA ILE A 298 17.17 22.82 -25.34
C ILE A 298 17.21 22.02 -24.04
N GLY A 299 16.53 20.87 -24.03
CA GLY A 299 16.58 19.93 -22.93
C GLY A 299 17.96 19.27 -22.81
N LEU A 300 18.10 18.41 -21.80
CA LEU A 300 19.29 17.61 -21.61
C LEU A 300 19.52 16.65 -22.77
N ASP A 301 20.77 16.45 -23.15
CA ASP A 301 21.14 15.44 -24.13
C ASP A 301 21.09 14.01 -23.55
N ALA A 302 21.23 13.01 -24.42
CA ALA A 302 21.14 11.61 -24.01
C ALA A 302 22.22 11.20 -22.99
N ARG A 303 23.41 11.82 -23.04
CA ARG A 303 24.49 11.54 -22.10
C ARG A 303 24.21 12.18 -20.75
N GLU A 304 23.74 13.42 -20.74
CA GLU A 304 23.36 14.14 -19.53
C GLU A 304 22.21 13.44 -18.81
N VAL A 305 21.18 12.96 -19.53
CA VAL A 305 20.09 12.16 -18.94
C VAL A 305 20.60 10.85 -18.34
N ALA A 306 21.56 10.17 -19.00
CA ALA A 306 22.14 8.93 -18.49
C ALA A 306 22.95 9.17 -17.21
N ASP A 307 23.89 10.12 -17.22
CA ASP A 307 24.72 10.44 -16.05
C ASP A 307 23.87 10.98 -14.88
N ALA A 308 22.81 11.73 -15.17
CA ALA A 308 21.83 12.17 -14.18
C ALA A 308 21.04 10.99 -13.59
N SER A 309 20.67 9.99 -14.40
CA SER A 309 19.99 8.78 -13.93
C SER A 309 20.85 7.99 -12.93
N ASP A 310 22.16 7.98 -13.10
CA ASP A 310 23.11 7.36 -12.16
C ASP A 310 23.28 8.20 -10.88
N THR A 311 23.18 9.52 -10.98
CA THR A 311 23.39 10.45 -9.86
C THR A 311 22.17 10.58 -8.96
N VAL A 312 20.97 10.68 -9.52
CA VAL A 312 19.72 10.97 -8.80
C VAL A 312 19.46 10.05 -7.59
N PRO A 313 19.71 8.73 -7.64
CA PRO A 313 19.52 7.85 -6.49
C PRO A 313 20.28 8.30 -5.23
N THR A 314 21.41 8.99 -5.38
CA THR A 314 22.19 9.55 -4.26
C THR A 314 21.54 10.76 -3.59
N LEU A 315 20.60 11.42 -4.28
CA LEU A 315 19.91 12.63 -3.84
C LEU A 315 18.58 12.32 -3.13
N VAL A 316 17.92 11.22 -3.48
CA VAL A 316 16.58 10.84 -2.99
C VAL A 316 16.49 10.84 -1.48
N GLY A 317 17.51 10.30 -0.79
CA GLY A 317 17.50 10.21 0.68
C GLY A 317 17.43 11.58 1.36
N ARG A 318 18.13 12.58 0.82
CA ARG A 318 18.12 13.95 1.35
C ARG A 318 16.76 14.61 1.16
N ALA A 319 16.18 14.49 -0.03
CA ALA A 319 14.87 15.05 -0.34
C ALA A 319 13.77 14.41 0.52
N TRP A 320 13.76 13.08 0.62
CA TRP A 320 12.83 12.34 1.47
C TRP A 320 12.89 12.80 2.93
N ALA A 321 14.09 12.94 3.51
CA ALA A 321 14.24 13.37 4.89
C ALA A 321 13.65 14.76 5.15
N LEU A 322 13.85 15.70 4.21
CA LEU A 322 13.25 17.04 4.28
C LEU A 322 11.72 16.96 4.25
N TRP A 323 11.15 16.28 3.24
CA TRP A 323 9.71 16.22 3.05
C TRP A 323 9.01 15.46 4.19
N ALA A 324 9.66 14.42 4.73
CA ALA A 324 9.20 13.70 5.93
C ALA A 324 9.07 14.64 7.12
N ALA A 325 10.10 15.46 7.39
CA ALA A 325 10.07 16.41 8.48
C ALA A 325 8.98 17.50 8.30
N GLN A 326 8.72 17.91 7.04
CA GLN A 326 7.69 18.90 6.74
C GLN A 326 6.27 18.36 6.96
N VAL A 327 5.99 17.12 6.54
CA VAL A 327 4.67 16.52 6.79
C VAL A 327 4.48 16.16 8.26
N ASP A 328 5.53 15.68 8.95
CA ASP A 328 5.47 15.40 10.40
C ASP A 328 5.19 16.65 11.24
N GLY A 329 5.70 17.81 10.81
CA GLY A 329 5.51 19.08 11.49
C GLY A 329 4.13 19.71 11.29
N ALA A 330 3.31 19.19 10.38
CA ALA A 330 2.05 19.81 9.98
C ALA A 330 0.83 19.00 10.48
N ALA A 331 -0.10 19.70 11.15
CA ALA A 331 -1.27 19.09 11.79
C ALA A 331 -2.23 18.34 10.85
N LEU A 332 -2.16 18.61 9.53
CA LEU A 332 -2.99 17.96 8.53
C LEU A 332 -2.62 16.49 8.33
N TYR A 333 -1.35 16.13 8.45
CA TYR A 333 -0.84 14.82 8.10
C TYR A 333 -0.68 13.95 9.34
N VAL A 334 -1.25 12.74 9.28
CA VAL A 334 -1.19 11.79 10.41
C VAL A 334 -0.71 10.44 9.91
N ASN A 335 0.58 10.16 10.10
CA ASN A 335 1.11 8.81 10.00
C ASN A 335 1.07 8.14 11.39
N ASP A 336 -0.01 7.41 11.66
CA ASP A 336 -0.26 6.70 12.93
C ASP A 336 0.62 5.44 13.12
N LEU A 337 1.38 5.05 12.09
CA LEU A 337 2.38 3.98 12.16
C LEU A 337 3.72 4.43 12.76
N ARG A 338 4.10 5.71 12.58
CA ARG A 338 5.33 6.28 13.17
C ARG A 338 5.29 6.34 14.69
N ARG A 339 4.10 6.48 15.29
CA ARG A 339 3.91 6.58 16.76
C ARG A 339 4.27 5.31 17.52
N HIS A 340 4.49 4.20 16.82
CA HIS A 340 4.85 2.89 17.39
C HIS A 340 6.33 2.55 17.17
N ALA A 341 7.10 3.41 16.51
CA ALA A 341 8.55 3.27 16.48
C ALA A 341 9.12 3.73 17.83
N PRO A 342 9.98 2.94 18.51
CA PRO A 342 10.69 3.45 19.68
C PRO A 342 11.45 4.71 19.26
N PRO A 343 11.49 5.76 20.11
CA PRO A 343 12.23 6.97 19.78
C PRO A 343 13.66 6.59 19.42
N ALA A 344 14.17 7.16 18.32
CA ALA A 344 15.57 7.00 17.96
C ALA A 344 16.42 7.33 19.19
N PRO A 345 17.45 6.53 19.52
CA PRO A 345 18.30 6.85 20.66
C PRO A 345 18.86 8.25 20.45
N THR A 346 18.48 9.17 21.34
CA THR A 346 19.07 10.50 21.42
C THR A 346 20.49 10.33 21.94
N GLY A 347 21.41 10.02 21.03
CA GLY A 347 22.84 9.98 21.27
C GLY A 347 23.46 11.31 20.85
N PHE A 348 24.16 11.92 21.79
CA PHE A 348 25.02 13.11 21.65
C PHE A 348 26.06 12.98 20.53
#